data_AF-A0A1F8UZH2-F1
#
_entry.id   AF-A0A1F8UZH2-F1
#
_cell.length_a   1.000
_cell.length_b   1.000
_cell.length_c   1.000
_cell.angle_alpha   90.00
_cell.angle_beta   90.00
_cell.angle_gamma   90.00
#
_symmetry.space_group_name_H-M   'P 1'
#
loop_
_entity.id
_entity.type
_entity.pdbx_description
1 polymer ?
#
loop_
_entity_poly.entity_id
_entity_poly.type
_entity_poly.pdbx_seq_one_letter_code
_entity_poly.pdbx_strand_id
1 'polypeptide(L)'
;MTELKINEQIAFLRKQKGITQEELAQALGVTNQSVSKWESAVCCPDIQLLPDIATYFGVTVDELLGYKPADSFGSVYLSIKNLFQESPKDESFSIAFKLATFLHEGAMSRGYKQYIPWDSDKSYGLDSEPYKWGWSICSEPEGCTMHVGNGIFLSDQKYWQNIKSTDIRNIFSSLESLCDINALKVLYAIFELTVHDFDNSYVSIDEISTKCKLSAETVQKAIDMLPIEIKDDDCKTLYRLEGKCMHLSSLLLMLRVI
;
A
#
# COMPACT_ATOMS: atom_id res chain seq x y z
N MET A 1 -31.74 11.02 7.61
CA MET A 1 -32.00 9.69 8.20
C MET A 1 -31.80 8.67 7.10
N THR A 2 -31.04 7.60 7.36
CA THR A 2 -30.84 6.53 6.39
C THR A 2 -32.17 5.82 6.14
N GLU A 3 -32.61 5.77 4.90
CA GLU A 3 -33.87 5.13 4.52
C GLU A 3 -33.66 3.62 4.39
N LEU A 4 -34.31 2.83 5.24
CA LEU A 4 -34.28 1.37 5.18
C LEU A 4 -35.25 0.88 4.11
N LYS A 5 -34.78 0.04 3.18
CA LYS A 5 -35.55 -0.43 2.01
C LYS A 5 -35.98 -1.89 2.13
N ILE A 6 -36.48 -2.26 3.30
CA ILE A 6 -36.84 -3.64 3.64
C ILE A 6 -37.92 -4.22 2.70
N ASN A 7 -38.88 -3.40 2.26
CA ASN A 7 -39.96 -3.80 1.34
C ASN A 7 -39.41 -4.25 -0.02
N GLU A 8 -38.50 -3.45 -0.61
CA GLU A 8 -37.84 -3.76 -1.89
C GLU A 8 -36.99 -5.03 -1.74
N GLN A 9 -36.30 -5.16 -0.60
CA GLN A 9 -35.40 -6.28 -0.33
C GLN A 9 -36.12 -7.62 -0.15
N ILE A 10 -37.24 -7.65 0.60
CA ILE A 10 -38.07 -8.86 0.73
C ILE A 10 -38.59 -9.30 -0.63
N ALA A 11 -39.11 -8.36 -1.43
CA ALA A 11 -39.61 -8.66 -2.77
C ALA A 11 -38.50 -9.17 -3.71
N PHE A 12 -37.30 -8.60 -3.60
CA PHE A 12 -36.12 -9.03 -4.35
C PHE A 12 -35.71 -10.46 -3.99
N LEU A 13 -35.50 -10.75 -2.69
CA LEU A 13 -35.08 -12.07 -2.20
C LEU A 13 -36.12 -13.15 -2.53
N ARG A 14 -37.42 -12.83 -2.40
CA ARG A 14 -38.50 -13.74 -2.77
C ARG A 14 -38.46 -14.10 -4.27
N LYS A 15 -38.32 -13.09 -5.13
CA LYS A 15 -38.22 -13.29 -6.60
C LYS A 15 -36.94 -14.06 -6.96
N GLN A 16 -35.82 -13.79 -6.30
CA GLN A 16 -34.56 -14.50 -6.51
C GLN A 16 -34.68 -15.99 -6.16
N LYS A 17 -35.41 -16.31 -5.08
CA LYS A 17 -35.67 -17.70 -4.67
C LYS A 17 -36.75 -18.39 -5.52
N GLY A 18 -37.41 -17.66 -6.43
CA GLY A 18 -38.39 -18.20 -7.36
C GLY A 18 -39.75 -18.58 -6.75
N ILE A 19 -40.08 -18.05 -5.57
CA ILE A 19 -41.29 -18.42 -4.82
C ILE A 19 -42.37 -17.32 -4.89
N THR A 20 -43.62 -17.71 -4.65
CA THR A 20 -44.78 -16.83 -4.55
C THR A 20 -44.89 -16.18 -3.16
N GLN A 21 -45.70 -15.12 -3.04
CA GLN A 21 -45.98 -14.49 -1.74
C GLN A 21 -46.69 -15.44 -0.77
N GLU A 22 -47.52 -16.34 -1.31
CA GLU A 22 -48.25 -17.35 -0.54
C GLU A 22 -47.31 -18.41 0.04
N GLU A 23 -46.35 -18.89 -0.75
CA GLU A 23 -45.33 -19.84 -0.28
C GLU A 23 -44.41 -19.23 0.79
N LEU A 24 -44.04 -17.95 0.63
CA LEU A 24 -43.29 -17.22 1.66
C LEU A 24 -44.11 -17.07 2.95
N ALA A 25 -45.39 -16.74 2.82
CA ALA A 25 -46.29 -16.59 3.95
C ALA A 25 -46.45 -17.90 4.72
N GLN A 26 -46.64 -19.01 4.00
CA GLN A 26 -46.75 -20.35 4.57
C GLN A 26 -45.48 -20.76 5.31
N ALA A 27 -44.29 -20.48 4.75
CA ALA A 27 -43.02 -20.82 5.37
C ALA A 27 -42.75 -20.04 6.66
N LEU A 28 -43.26 -18.81 6.76
CA LEU A 28 -43.07 -17.93 7.92
C LEU A 28 -44.25 -17.96 8.90
N GLY A 29 -45.27 -18.78 8.65
CA GLY A 29 -46.45 -18.88 9.52
C GLY A 29 -47.31 -17.61 9.55
N VAL A 30 -47.29 -16.80 8.48
CA VAL A 30 -48.06 -15.56 8.36
C VAL A 30 -49.09 -15.64 7.22
N THR A 31 -49.93 -14.62 7.07
CA THR A 31 -50.89 -14.56 5.96
C THR A 31 -50.25 -14.03 4.68
N ASN A 32 -50.73 -14.48 3.52
CA ASN A 32 -50.33 -13.93 2.22
C ASN A 32 -50.55 -12.40 2.15
N GLN A 33 -51.62 -11.91 2.79
CA GLN A 33 -51.90 -10.47 2.90
C GLN A 33 -50.80 -9.72 3.68
N SER A 34 -50.20 -10.33 4.71
CA SER A 34 -49.07 -9.75 5.44
C SER A 34 -47.87 -9.54 4.53
N VAL A 35 -47.48 -10.57 3.78
CA VAL A 35 -46.36 -10.50 2.83
C VAL A 35 -46.62 -9.46 1.74
N SER A 36 -47.83 -9.41 1.19
CA SER A 36 -48.21 -8.40 0.19
C SER A 36 -48.08 -6.97 0.73
N LYS A 37 -48.51 -6.72 1.98
CA LYS A 37 -48.36 -5.41 2.64
C LYS A 37 -46.91 -5.04 2.91
N TRP A 38 -46.05 -6.02 3.21
CA TRP A 38 -44.61 -5.82 3.36
C TRP A 38 -43.96 -5.37 2.05
N GLU A 39 -44.21 -6.10 0.96
CA GLU A 39 -43.61 -5.81 -0.35
C GLU A 39 -44.13 -4.49 -0.96
N SER A 40 -45.34 -4.07 -0.62
CA SER A 40 -45.96 -2.82 -1.08
C SER A 40 -45.69 -1.60 -0.18
N ALA A 41 -44.82 -1.74 0.83
CA ALA A 41 -44.50 -0.70 1.81
C ALA A 41 -45.70 -0.18 2.63
N VAL A 42 -46.81 -0.92 2.68
CA VAL A 42 -47.99 -0.57 3.47
C VAL A 42 -47.74 -0.79 4.97
N CYS A 43 -46.97 -1.82 5.33
CA CYS A 43 -46.50 -2.04 6.69
C CYS A 43 -45.16 -2.79 6.67
N CYS A 44 -44.44 -2.79 7.79
CA CYS A 44 -43.23 -3.60 7.96
C CYS A 44 -43.55 -4.95 8.63
N PRO A 45 -42.69 -5.97 8.44
CA PRO A 45 -42.68 -7.15 9.30
C PRO A 45 -42.45 -6.76 10.76
N ASP A 46 -42.97 -7.57 11.68
CA ASP A 46 -42.63 -7.44 13.09
C ASP A 46 -41.12 -7.62 13.28
N ILE A 47 -40.51 -6.87 14.19
CA ILE A 47 -39.08 -7.01 14.52
C ILE A 47 -38.74 -8.44 14.94
N GLN A 48 -39.67 -9.15 15.59
CA GLN A 48 -39.52 -10.54 15.99
C GLN A 48 -39.48 -11.52 14.81
N LEU A 49 -40.04 -11.15 13.65
CA LEU A 49 -40.03 -11.98 12.44
C LEU A 49 -38.76 -11.78 11.60
N LEU A 50 -37.98 -10.73 11.84
CA LEU A 50 -36.78 -10.45 11.05
C LEU A 50 -35.75 -11.57 11.06
N PRO A 51 -35.43 -12.21 12.21
CA PRO A 51 -34.50 -13.35 12.23
C PRO A 51 -35.00 -14.53 11.40
N ASP A 52 -36.30 -14.82 11.43
CA ASP A 52 -36.90 -15.93 10.69
C ASP A 52 -36.92 -15.66 9.18
N ILE A 53 -37.26 -14.43 8.78
CA ILE A 53 -37.20 -13.98 7.38
C ILE A 53 -35.77 -14.05 6.86
N ALA A 54 -34.80 -13.54 7.63
CA ALA A 54 -33.39 -13.55 7.28
C ALA A 54 -32.87 -15.00 7.13
N THR A 55 -33.19 -15.87 8.10
CA THR A 55 -32.86 -17.30 8.07
C THR A 55 -33.48 -17.99 6.88
N TYR A 56 -34.75 -17.71 6.57
CA TYR A 56 -35.44 -18.28 5.42
C TYR A 56 -34.75 -17.94 4.09
N PHE A 57 -34.26 -16.70 3.94
CA PHE A 57 -33.55 -16.29 2.72
C PHE A 57 -32.04 -16.57 2.75
N GLY A 58 -31.49 -17.02 3.88
CA GLY A 58 -30.05 -17.27 4.02
C GLY A 58 -29.21 -15.99 4.04
N VAL A 59 -29.77 -14.89 4.53
CA VAL A 59 -29.11 -13.58 4.66
C VAL A 59 -29.05 -13.15 6.12
N THR A 60 -28.27 -12.12 6.42
CA THR A 60 -28.28 -11.45 7.73
C THR A 60 -29.47 -10.50 7.87
N VAL A 61 -29.83 -10.13 9.11
CA VAL A 61 -30.89 -9.12 9.35
C VAL A 61 -30.49 -7.75 8.76
N ASP A 62 -29.20 -7.40 8.79
CA ASP A 62 -28.70 -6.17 8.19
C ASP A 62 -28.93 -6.15 6.68
N GLU A 63 -28.57 -7.22 5.98
CA GLU A 63 -28.83 -7.38 4.54
C GLU A 63 -30.31 -7.38 4.22
N LEU A 64 -31.16 -7.98 5.07
CA LEU A 64 -32.62 -7.96 4.93
C LEU A 64 -33.18 -6.55 5.04
N LEU A 65 -32.63 -5.72 5.93
CA LEU A 65 -33.03 -4.32 6.10
C LEU A 65 -32.51 -3.41 4.97
N GLY A 66 -31.70 -3.95 4.04
CA GLY A 66 -30.98 -3.16 3.05
C GLY A 66 -29.88 -2.29 3.68
N TYR A 67 -29.52 -2.59 4.94
CA TYR A 67 -28.44 -1.94 5.64
C TYR A 67 -27.13 -2.65 5.28
N LYS A 68 -26.29 -1.99 4.51
CA LYS A 68 -24.89 -2.38 4.40
C LYS A 68 -24.14 -1.60 5.47
N PRO A 69 -23.47 -2.24 6.44
CA PRO A 69 -22.47 -1.53 7.22
C PRO A 69 -21.50 -0.88 6.24
N ALA A 70 -21.07 0.35 6.51
CA ALA A 70 -20.08 1.01 5.67
C ALA A 70 -18.92 0.03 5.47
N ASP A 71 -18.56 -0.27 4.22
CA ASP A 71 -17.37 -1.04 3.91
C ASP A 71 -16.23 -0.41 4.70
N SER A 72 -15.75 -1.08 5.76
CA SER A 72 -14.83 -0.43 6.69
C SER A 72 -13.55 -0.03 5.95
N PHE A 73 -13.13 -0.86 4.99
CA PHE A 73 -11.98 -0.58 4.15
C PHE A 73 -12.29 0.56 3.17
N GLY A 74 -13.46 0.53 2.52
CA GLY A 74 -13.94 1.62 1.68
C GLY A 74 -14.01 2.96 2.42
N SER A 75 -14.45 2.95 3.67
CA SER A 75 -14.51 4.13 4.53
C SER A 75 -13.12 4.64 4.90
N VAL A 76 -12.18 3.74 5.25
CA VAL A 76 -10.78 4.09 5.54
C VAL A 76 -10.10 4.66 4.29
N TYR A 77 -10.31 4.05 3.13
CA TYR A 77 -9.80 4.55 1.85
C TYR A 77 -10.31 5.97 1.56
N LEU A 78 -11.62 6.21 1.72
CA LEU A 78 -12.20 7.54 1.52
C LEU A 78 -11.66 8.55 2.53
N SER A 79 -11.49 8.16 3.80
CA SER A 79 -10.89 9.02 4.83
C SER A 79 -9.44 9.39 4.50
N ILE A 80 -8.62 8.43 4.07
CA ILE A 80 -7.23 8.70 3.64
C ILE A 80 -7.24 9.63 2.43
N LYS A 81 -8.09 9.36 1.43
CA LYS A 81 -8.20 10.20 0.24
C LYS A 81 -8.57 11.64 0.58
N ASN A 82 -9.56 11.83 1.44
CA ASN A 82 -9.97 13.17 1.88
C ASN A 82 -8.86 13.88 2.66
N LEU A 83 -8.15 13.18 3.54
CA LEU A 83 -6.99 13.72 4.26
C LEU A 83 -5.95 14.34 3.30
N PHE A 84 -5.60 13.63 2.21
CA PHE A 84 -4.67 14.17 1.21
C PHE A 84 -5.25 15.33 0.39
N GLN A 85 -6.56 15.36 0.15
CA GLN A 85 -7.21 16.42 -0.61
C GLN A 85 -7.32 17.73 0.19
N GLU A 86 -7.50 17.64 1.50
CA GLU A 86 -7.66 18.79 2.40
C GLU A 86 -6.32 19.36 2.89
N SER A 87 -5.24 18.56 2.81
CA SER A 87 -3.92 18.95 3.30
C SER A 87 -3.11 19.76 2.27
N PRO A 88 -2.18 20.63 2.71
CA PRO A 88 -1.23 21.30 1.82
C PRO A 88 -0.38 20.31 1.00
N LYS A 89 -0.06 20.67 -0.24
CA LYS A 89 0.72 19.80 -1.15
C LYS A 89 2.12 19.49 -0.63
N ASP A 90 2.76 20.47 -0.01
CA ASP A 90 4.09 20.36 0.60
C ASP A 90 4.11 19.45 1.83
N GLU A 91 2.96 19.17 2.45
CA GLU A 91 2.85 18.24 3.57
C GLU A 91 2.50 16.80 3.16
N SER A 92 2.14 16.58 1.89
CA SER A 92 1.66 15.27 1.40
C SER A 92 2.65 14.12 1.70
N PHE A 93 3.96 14.37 1.52
CA PHE A 93 4.97 13.36 1.84
C PHE A 93 5.04 13.05 3.35
N SER A 94 4.98 14.08 4.20
CA SER A 94 4.99 13.92 5.66
C SER A 94 3.78 13.11 6.14
N ILE A 95 2.61 13.36 5.56
CA ILE A 95 1.38 12.60 5.85
C ILE A 95 1.51 11.15 5.40
N ALA A 96 1.98 10.91 4.17
CA ALA A 96 2.19 9.56 3.66
C ALA A 96 3.18 8.77 4.52
N PHE A 97 4.27 9.40 4.95
CA PHE A 97 5.25 8.80 5.84
C PHE A 97 4.62 8.40 7.18
N LYS A 98 3.88 9.30 7.84
CA LYS A 98 3.17 9.00 9.10
C LYS A 98 2.19 7.85 8.95
N LEU A 99 1.40 7.82 7.87
CA LEU A 99 0.48 6.71 7.59
C LEU A 99 1.22 5.38 7.43
N ALA A 100 2.33 5.35 6.70
CA ALA A 100 3.15 4.14 6.56
C ALA A 100 3.72 3.67 7.91
N THR A 101 4.13 4.60 8.78
CA THR A 101 4.61 4.27 10.14
C THR A 101 3.52 3.61 10.97
N PHE A 102 2.30 4.16 10.94
CA PHE A 102 1.16 3.57 11.64
C PHE A 102 0.78 2.18 11.10
N LEU A 103 0.89 1.96 9.79
CA LEU A 103 0.67 0.64 9.19
C LEU A 103 1.74 -0.36 9.64
N HIS A 104 3.01 0.05 9.65
CA HIS A 104 4.11 -0.78 10.18
C HIS A 104 3.88 -1.12 11.67
N GLU A 105 3.57 -0.13 12.50
CA GLU A 105 3.24 -0.33 13.91
C GLU A 105 2.04 -1.27 14.08
N GLY A 106 0.99 -1.10 13.29
CA GLY A 106 -0.17 -1.98 13.24
C GLY A 106 0.21 -3.43 12.94
N ALA A 107 1.09 -3.64 11.95
CA ALA A 107 1.60 -4.97 11.60
C ALA A 107 2.49 -5.57 12.72
N MET A 108 3.34 -4.76 13.36
CA MET A 108 4.17 -5.21 14.49
C MET A 108 3.33 -5.56 15.73
N SER A 109 2.25 -4.83 15.97
CA SER A 109 1.42 -4.91 17.19
C SER A 109 0.32 -5.96 17.11
N ARG A 110 -0.30 -6.14 15.94
CA ARG A 110 -1.45 -7.05 15.74
C ARG A 110 -1.09 -8.39 15.10
N GLY A 111 0.19 -8.60 14.75
CA GLY A 111 0.68 -9.81 14.08
C GLY A 111 0.80 -11.06 14.97
N TYR A 112 1.47 -11.02 16.13
CA TYR A 112 1.63 -12.22 16.99
C TYR A 112 2.14 -11.98 18.43
N LYS A 113 2.21 -10.75 18.94
CA LYS A 113 2.79 -10.49 20.29
C LYS A 113 1.78 -9.93 21.29
N GLN A 114 1.68 -10.58 22.45
CA GLN A 114 0.93 -10.08 23.61
C GLN A 114 1.58 -8.85 24.28
N TYR A 115 2.80 -8.50 23.87
CA TYR A 115 3.55 -7.38 24.42
C TYR A 115 4.35 -6.66 23.32
N ILE A 116 4.18 -5.35 23.29
CA ILE A 116 4.93 -4.42 22.46
C ILE A 116 6.03 -3.82 23.36
N PRO A 117 7.33 -4.10 23.15
CA PRO A 117 8.41 -3.63 24.02
C PRO A 117 8.73 -2.13 23.91
N TRP A 118 7.78 -1.30 23.49
CA TRP A 118 7.99 0.14 23.34
C TRP A 118 6.75 0.97 23.68
N ASP A 119 7.00 2.24 23.93
CA ASP A 119 6.05 3.25 24.36
C ASP A 119 5.12 3.65 23.20
N SER A 120 3.86 3.22 23.25
CA SER A 120 2.82 3.55 22.25
C SER A 120 2.43 5.03 22.26
N ASP A 121 2.80 5.79 23.29
CA ASP A 121 2.40 7.19 23.45
C ASP A 121 3.39 8.17 22.80
N LYS A 122 4.47 7.66 22.18
CA LYS A 122 5.43 8.51 21.45
C LYS A 122 4.83 9.05 20.15
N SER A 123 5.02 10.35 19.91
CA SER A 123 4.71 10.96 18.62
C SER A 123 5.78 10.55 17.61
N TYR A 124 5.42 9.65 16.70
CA TYR A 124 6.29 9.18 15.63
C TYR A 124 6.12 10.08 14.39
N GLY A 125 7.06 10.99 14.16
CA GLY A 125 7.02 11.93 13.03
C GLY A 125 8.41 12.44 12.65
N LEU A 126 8.51 13.13 11.52
CA LEU A 126 9.77 13.73 11.02
C LEU A 126 10.43 14.68 12.04
N ASP A 127 9.64 15.22 12.98
CA ASP A 127 10.09 16.16 14.03
C ASP A 127 10.54 15.48 15.33
N SER A 128 10.21 14.19 15.53
CA SER A 128 10.71 13.39 16.65
C SER A 128 12.11 12.88 16.32
N GLU A 129 13.04 12.88 17.28
CA GLU A 129 14.42 12.39 17.08
C GLU A 129 14.42 11.06 16.28
N PRO A 130 14.75 11.08 14.97
CA PRO A 130 14.51 9.96 14.06
C PRO A 130 15.38 8.73 14.36
N TYR A 131 16.31 8.87 15.30
CA TYR A 131 17.27 7.86 15.74
C TYR A 131 16.80 7.06 16.96
N LYS A 132 15.67 7.42 17.60
CA LYS A 132 15.16 6.69 18.77
C LYS A 132 14.41 5.40 18.42
N TRP A 133 14.14 5.15 17.14
CA TRP A 133 13.67 3.87 16.63
C TRP A 133 14.75 3.21 15.76
N GLY A 134 15.48 2.29 16.40
CA GLY A 134 16.36 1.35 15.72
C GLY A 134 15.55 0.28 14.98
N TRP A 135 16.24 -0.43 14.10
CA TRP A 135 15.73 -1.48 13.23
C TRP A 135 14.54 -2.30 13.79
N SER A 136 13.40 -2.24 13.10
CA SER A 136 12.20 -3.05 13.36
C SER A 136 11.82 -3.82 12.11
N ILE A 137 11.52 -5.11 12.25
CA ILE A 137 11.12 -5.99 11.15
C ILE A 137 10.08 -7.02 11.63
N CYS A 138 9.02 -7.21 10.83
CA CYS A 138 8.12 -8.36 10.92
C CYS A 138 8.05 -9.01 9.56
N SER A 139 8.16 -10.34 9.55
CA SER A 139 8.10 -11.14 8.34
C SER A 139 7.19 -12.33 8.62
N GLU A 140 6.02 -12.32 8.00
CA GLU A 140 5.00 -13.36 8.05
C GLU A 140 4.83 -13.97 6.65
N PRO A 141 4.21 -15.15 6.48
CA PRO A 141 3.96 -15.73 5.15
C PRO A 141 3.23 -14.79 4.18
N GLU A 142 2.35 -13.92 4.69
CA GLU A 142 1.55 -12.99 3.91
C GLU A 142 2.28 -11.70 3.55
N GLY A 143 3.43 -11.42 4.18
CA GLY A 143 4.14 -10.17 3.94
C GLY A 143 5.30 -9.88 4.88
N CYS A 144 6.14 -8.92 4.49
CA CYS A 144 7.22 -8.39 5.31
C CYS A 144 7.09 -6.87 5.42
N THR A 145 7.38 -6.34 6.59
CA THR A 145 7.45 -4.92 6.85
C THR A 145 8.66 -4.58 7.71
N MET A 146 9.40 -3.55 7.32
CA MET A 146 10.62 -3.11 7.98
C MET A 146 10.65 -1.60 8.12
N HIS A 147 11.20 -1.11 9.23
CA HIS A 147 11.47 0.30 9.46
C HIS A 147 12.90 0.51 9.98
N VAL A 148 13.65 1.42 9.36
CA VAL A 148 15.02 1.81 9.75
C VAL A 148 15.18 3.32 9.54
N GLY A 149 15.43 4.08 10.61
CA GLY A 149 15.58 5.53 10.53
C GLY A 149 14.31 6.18 9.97
N ASN A 150 14.40 6.77 8.76
CA ASN A 150 13.27 7.36 8.03
C ASN A 150 12.78 6.48 6.85
N GLY A 151 13.18 5.21 6.78
CA GLY A 151 12.85 4.30 5.68
C GLY A 151 11.89 3.20 6.10
N ILE A 152 10.74 3.08 5.43
CA ILE A 152 9.72 2.04 5.66
C ILE A 152 9.59 1.18 4.41
N PHE A 153 9.62 -0.14 4.57
CA PHE A 153 9.42 -1.13 3.52
C PHE A 153 8.21 -1.98 3.84
N LEU A 154 7.40 -2.24 2.81
CA LEU A 154 6.25 -3.13 2.86
C LEU A 154 6.35 -4.06 1.64
N SER A 155 6.14 -5.35 1.84
CA SER A 155 6.10 -6.37 0.79
C SER A 155 5.01 -7.38 1.10
N ASP A 156 4.21 -7.76 0.11
CA ASP A 156 3.14 -8.76 0.21
C ASP A 156 3.61 -10.18 -0.16
N GLN A 157 4.92 -10.36 -0.38
CA GLN A 157 5.55 -11.60 -0.84
C GLN A 157 4.95 -12.24 -2.11
N LYS A 158 4.05 -11.56 -2.83
CA LYS A 158 3.34 -12.15 -3.98
C LYS A 158 4.28 -12.54 -5.12
N TYR A 159 5.40 -11.82 -5.24
CA TYR A 159 6.45 -12.05 -6.21
C TYR A 159 7.70 -12.67 -5.60
N TRP A 160 7.59 -13.26 -4.41
CA TRP A 160 8.70 -13.94 -3.77
C TRP A 160 9.21 -15.10 -4.64
N GLN A 161 10.53 -15.18 -4.76
CA GLN A 161 11.22 -16.25 -5.46
C GLN A 161 12.36 -16.75 -4.57
N ASN A 162 12.62 -18.06 -4.63
CA ASN A 162 13.80 -18.62 -3.99
C ASN A 162 15.07 -18.04 -4.60
N ILE A 163 15.98 -17.57 -3.73
CA ILE A 163 17.29 -17.05 -4.12
C ILE A 163 18.09 -18.17 -4.78
N LYS A 164 18.53 -17.94 -6.02
CA LYS A 164 19.42 -18.84 -6.76
C LYS A 164 20.88 -18.43 -6.54
N SER A 165 21.80 -19.35 -6.79
CA SER A 165 23.24 -19.04 -6.71
C SER A 165 23.67 -17.93 -7.67
N THR A 166 22.98 -17.78 -8.82
CA THR A 166 23.19 -16.66 -9.75
C THR A 166 22.80 -15.33 -9.13
N ASP A 167 21.72 -15.30 -8.35
CA ASP A 167 21.23 -14.09 -7.71
C ASP A 167 22.23 -13.63 -6.64
N ILE A 168 22.76 -14.56 -5.85
CA ILE A 168 23.82 -14.28 -4.86
C ILE A 168 25.06 -13.69 -5.53
N ARG A 169 25.50 -14.27 -6.67
CA ARG A 169 26.65 -13.72 -7.41
C ARG A 169 26.37 -12.32 -7.93
N ASN A 170 25.20 -12.09 -8.51
CA ASN A 170 24.82 -10.77 -9.01
C ASN A 170 24.78 -9.74 -7.87
N ILE A 171 24.19 -10.09 -6.72
CA ILE A 171 24.21 -9.25 -5.52
C ILE A 171 25.64 -8.93 -5.11
N PHE A 172 26.52 -9.95 -5.04
CA PHE A 172 27.92 -9.75 -4.68
C PHE A 172 28.63 -8.79 -5.66
N SER A 173 28.51 -9.01 -6.97
CA SER A 173 29.12 -8.15 -7.98
C SER A 173 28.58 -6.72 -7.94
N SER A 174 27.29 -6.54 -7.68
CA SER A 174 26.71 -5.22 -7.46
C SER A 174 27.23 -4.56 -6.18
N LEU A 175 27.39 -5.30 -5.08
CA LEU A 175 27.96 -4.76 -3.84
C LEU A 175 29.45 -4.41 -4.01
N GLU A 176 30.19 -5.21 -4.77
CA GLU A 176 31.61 -4.97 -5.06
C GLU A 176 31.82 -3.66 -5.82
N SER A 177 30.99 -3.36 -6.83
CA SER A 177 31.09 -2.07 -7.54
C SER A 177 30.74 -0.89 -6.64
N LEU A 178 29.82 -1.07 -5.69
CA LEU A 178 29.45 -0.04 -4.71
C LEU A 178 30.50 0.18 -3.61
N CYS A 179 31.53 -0.67 -3.51
CA CYS A 179 32.66 -0.43 -2.62
C CYS A 179 33.63 0.65 -3.17
N ASP A 180 33.59 0.95 -4.47
CA ASP A 180 34.43 1.98 -5.08
C ASP A 180 33.84 3.38 -4.83
N ILE A 181 34.66 4.27 -4.24
CA ILE A 181 34.23 5.63 -3.88
C ILE A 181 33.87 6.49 -5.10
N ASN A 182 34.52 6.28 -6.25
CA ASN A 182 34.22 6.99 -7.49
C ASN A 182 32.93 6.45 -8.10
N ALA A 183 32.71 5.13 -8.06
CA ALA A 183 31.44 4.53 -8.46
C ALA A 183 30.27 5.09 -7.62
N LEU A 184 30.43 5.19 -6.30
CA LEU A 184 29.42 5.82 -5.43
C LEU A 184 29.19 7.29 -5.80
N LYS A 185 30.25 8.09 -5.97
CA LYS A 185 30.12 9.51 -6.36
C LYS A 185 29.36 9.68 -7.68
N VAL A 186 29.66 8.83 -8.67
CA VAL A 186 28.99 8.84 -9.98
C VAL A 186 27.54 8.38 -9.85
N LEU A 187 27.27 7.30 -9.11
CA LEU A 187 25.92 6.80 -8.83
C LEU A 187 25.03 7.90 -8.23
N TYR A 188 25.49 8.57 -7.17
CA TYR A 188 24.74 9.66 -6.53
C TYR A 188 24.61 10.88 -7.43
N ALA A 189 25.63 11.22 -8.22
CA ALA A 189 25.55 12.32 -9.16
C ALA A 189 24.49 12.08 -10.26
N ILE A 190 24.49 10.89 -10.87
CA ILE A 190 23.47 10.50 -11.86
C ILE A 190 22.09 10.53 -11.19
N PHE A 191 21.93 9.88 -10.03
CA PHE A 191 20.68 9.86 -9.29
C PHE A 191 20.14 11.27 -9.04
N GLU A 192 20.93 12.17 -8.44
CA GLU A 192 20.49 13.53 -8.14
C GLU A 192 20.11 14.34 -9.37
N LEU A 193 20.79 14.11 -10.50
CA LEU A 193 20.49 14.81 -11.75
C LEU A 193 19.24 14.25 -12.45
N THR A 194 18.89 12.97 -12.24
CA THR A 194 17.77 12.31 -12.92
C THR A 194 16.53 12.06 -12.05
N VAL A 195 16.62 12.24 -10.72
CA VAL A 195 15.53 11.92 -9.77
C VAL A 195 14.24 12.69 -10.01
N HIS A 196 14.31 13.85 -10.67
CA HIS A 196 13.14 14.71 -10.93
C HIS A 196 12.23 14.19 -12.04
N ASP A 197 12.70 13.27 -12.89
CA ASP A 197 11.92 12.68 -13.99
C ASP A 197 12.35 11.22 -14.17
N PHE A 198 11.48 10.31 -13.73
CA PHE A 198 11.73 8.87 -13.65
C PHE A 198 11.83 8.17 -15.02
N ASP A 199 11.35 8.80 -16.09
CA ASP A 199 11.21 8.12 -17.38
C ASP A 199 12.07 8.76 -18.49
N ASN A 200 12.31 10.08 -18.44
CA ASN A 200 12.88 10.79 -19.60
C ASN A 200 14.18 11.56 -19.34
N SER A 201 14.59 11.77 -18.09
CA SER A 201 15.86 12.44 -17.79
C SER A 201 17.07 11.53 -18.00
N TYR A 202 18.01 11.98 -18.84
CA TYR A 202 19.31 11.36 -19.03
C TYR A 202 20.38 12.45 -18.95
N VAL A 203 21.59 12.06 -18.56
CA VAL A 203 22.68 13.00 -18.26
C VAL A 203 23.94 12.66 -19.05
N SER A 204 24.67 13.69 -19.46
CA SER A 204 25.96 13.54 -20.13
C SER A 204 27.11 13.35 -19.14
N ILE A 205 28.25 12.83 -19.62
CA ILE A 205 29.47 12.70 -18.81
C ILE A 205 29.93 14.04 -18.27
N ASP A 206 29.80 15.12 -19.04
CA ASP A 206 30.21 16.47 -18.62
C ASP A 206 29.41 16.97 -17.41
N GLU A 207 28.09 16.71 -17.40
CA GLU A 207 27.21 17.05 -16.29
C GLU A 207 27.54 16.23 -15.05
N ILE A 208 27.73 14.91 -15.21
CA ILE A 208 28.11 14.00 -14.11
C ILE A 208 29.46 14.43 -13.53
N SER A 209 30.46 14.65 -14.39
CA SER A 209 31.82 15.11 -14.04
C SER A 209 31.78 16.39 -13.21
N THR A 210 31.00 17.38 -13.65
CA THR A 210 30.80 18.64 -12.94
C THR A 210 30.18 18.42 -11.56
N LYS A 211 29.16 17.55 -11.48
CA LYS A 211 28.42 17.28 -10.24
C LYS A 211 29.27 16.52 -9.21
N CYS A 212 30.00 15.49 -9.64
CA CYS A 212 30.81 14.65 -8.75
C CYS A 212 32.25 15.14 -8.53
N LYS A 213 32.69 16.13 -9.31
CA LYS A 213 34.07 16.71 -9.30
C LYS A 213 35.15 15.66 -9.61
N LEU A 214 34.89 14.79 -10.58
CA LEU A 214 35.83 13.79 -11.09
C LEU A 214 36.18 14.08 -12.55
N SER A 215 37.27 13.52 -13.08
CA SER A 215 37.57 13.65 -14.51
C SER A 215 36.60 12.82 -15.36
N ALA A 216 36.34 13.24 -16.60
CA ALA A 216 35.49 12.51 -17.55
C ALA A 216 35.95 11.05 -17.74
N GLU A 217 37.26 10.80 -17.75
CA GLU A 217 37.82 9.44 -17.83
C GLU A 217 37.48 8.59 -16.60
N THR A 218 37.52 9.18 -15.41
CA THR A 218 37.14 8.48 -14.16
C THR A 218 35.64 8.20 -14.12
N VAL A 219 34.82 9.17 -14.58
CA VAL A 219 33.38 9.01 -14.69
C VAL A 219 33.03 7.86 -15.63
N GLN A 220 33.68 7.78 -16.80
CA GLN A 220 33.45 6.70 -17.74
C GLN A 220 33.75 5.33 -17.14
N LYS A 221 34.92 5.17 -16.49
CA LYS A 221 35.29 3.90 -15.83
C LYS A 221 34.28 3.50 -14.75
N ALA A 222 33.75 4.47 -14.02
CA ALA A 222 32.74 4.23 -12.99
C ALA A 222 31.38 3.85 -13.60
N ILE A 223 30.97 4.49 -14.69
CA ILE A 223 29.74 4.15 -15.44
C ILE A 223 29.75 2.68 -15.86
N ASP A 224 30.89 2.18 -16.35
CA ASP A 224 31.04 0.80 -16.82
C ASP A 224 30.80 -0.26 -15.71
N MET A 225 30.86 0.14 -14.42
CA MET A 225 30.64 -0.73 -13.26
C MET A 225 29.22 -0.62 -12.67
N LEU A 226 28.42 0.33 -13.17
CA LEU A 226 27.10 0.65 -12.63
C LEU A 226 25.98 0.11 -13.53
N PRO A 227 24.79 -0.17 -12.97
CA PRO A 227 23.62 -0.56 -13.77
C PRO A 227 23.04 0.69 -14.46
N ILE A 228 23.51 0.96 -15.69
CA ILE A 228 23.23 2.18 -16.45
C ILE A 228 22.44 1.86 -17.73
N GLU A 229 21.37 2.63 -17.98
CA GLU A 229 20.70 2.76 -19.27
C GLU A 229 21.42 3.83 -20.11
N ILE A 230 21.65 3.50 -21.38
CA ILE A 230 22.34 4.36 -22.34
C ILE A 230 21.35 4.78 -23.41
N LYS A 231 21.35 6.07 -23.74
CA LYS A 231 20.58 6.64 -24.85
C LYS A 231 21.48 7.51 -25.70
N ASP A 232 21.52 7.23 -27.00
CA ASP A 232 22.21 8.09 -27.96
C ASP A 232 21.22 9.11 -28.54
N ASP A 233 21.58 10.39 -28.51
CA ASP A 233 20.79 11.48 -29.06
C ASP A 233 21.68 12.41 -29.91
N ASP A 234 21.52 12.32 -31.24
CA ASP A 234 22.04 13.10 -32.39
C ASP A 234 23.50 13.63 -32.39
N CYS A 235 24.25 13.56 -31.28
CA CYS A 235 25.66 13.92 -31.09
C CYS A 235 26.18 13.60 -29.66
N LYS A 236 25.36 13.11 -28.72
CA LYS A 236 25.77 12.85 -27.33
C LYS A 236 25.24 11.50 -26.84
N THR A 237 26.11 10.76 -26.15
CA THR A 237 25.72 9.60 -25.36
C THR A 237 25.29 10.08 -23.98
N LEU A 238 24.06 9.71 -23.60
CA LEU A 238 23.44 10.09 -22.34
C LEU A 238 23.22 8.85 -21.48
N TYR A 239 23.30 9.03 -20.17
CA TYR A 239 23.33 7.97 -19.18
C TYR A 239 22.25 8.19 -18.14
N ARG A 240 21.70 7.09 -17.63
CA ARG A 240 20.71 7.07 -16.54
C ARG A 240 20.89 5.79 -15.73
N LEU A 241 20.56 5.78 -14.44
CA LEU A 241 20.47 4.50 -13.72
C LEU A 241 19.33 3.66 -14.30
N GLU A 242 19.55 2.35 -14.44
CA GLU A 242 18.48 1.41 -14.79
C GLU A 242 17.27 1.63 -13.87
N GLY A 243 16.05 1.65 -14.43
CA GLY A 243 14.85 2.01 -13.67
C GLY A 243 14.67 1.21 -12.36
N LYS A 244 14.95 -0.10 -12.41
CA LYS A 244 14.90 -1.00 -11.24
C LYS A 244 15.95 -0.68 -10.16
N CYS A 245 17.02 0.02 -10.53
CA CYS A 245 18.16 0.38 -9.70
C CYS A 245 18.10 1.85 -9.23
N MET A 246 17.13 2.65 -9.65
CA MET A 246 17.05 4.07 -9.26
C MET A 246 16.92 4.28 -7.74
N HIS A 247 16.33 3.33 -7.02
CA HIS A 247 16.21 3.40 -5.57
C HIS A 247 17.47 2.94 -4.83
N LEU A 248 18.49 2.43 -5.53
CA LEU A 248 19.73 1.92 -4.92
C LEU A 248 20.43 2.98 -4.05
N SER A 249 20.49 4.23 -4.52
CA SER A 249 21.06 5.34 -3.75
C SER A 249 20.33 5.54 -2.41
N SER A 250 18.99 5.53 -2.42
CA SER A 250 18.19 5.61 -1.19
C SER A 250 18.38 4.39 -0.30
N LEU A 251 18.52 3.19 -0.89
CA LEU A 251 18.78 1.95 -0.15
C LEU A 251 20.13 2.00 0.59
N LEU A 252 21.18 2.50 -0.08
CA LEU A 252 22.52 2.60 0.50
C LEU A 252 22.60 3.56 1.68
N LEU A 253 21.83 4.66 1.68
CA LEU A 253 21.75 5.57 2.82
C LEU A 253 21.24 4.88 4.10
N MET A 254 20.44 3.82 3.96
CA MET A 254 19.92 3.07 5.11
C MET A 254 20.85 1.97 5.61
N LEU A 255 21.79 1.52 4.77
CA LEU A 255 22.83 0.54 5.16
C LEU A 255 23.92 1.16 6.05
N ARG A 256 23.77 2.42 6.45
CA ARG A 256 24.66 3.11 7.40
C ARG A 256 24.47 2.50 8.79
N VAL A 257 25.02 1.30 9.00
CA VAL A 257 25.23 0.72 10.31
C VAL A 257 26.22 1.62 11.04
N ILE A 258 25.80 2.13 12.20
CA ILE A 258 26.60 2.94 13.13
C ILE A 258 27.81 2.14 13.60
#